data_AF-A0A4Q2D491-F1
#
_entry.id   AF-A0A4Q2D491-F1
#
_cell.length_a   1.000
_cell.length_b   1.000
_cell.length_c   1.000
_cell.angle_alpha   90.00
_cell.angle_beta   90.00
_cell.angle_gamma   90.00
#
_symmetry.space_group_name_H-M   'P 1'
#
loop_
_entity.id
_entity.type
_entity.pdbx_description
1 polymer ?
#
loop_
_entity_poly.entity_id
_entity_poly.type
_entity_poly.pdbx_seq_one_letter_code
_entity_poly.pdbx_strand_id
1 'polypeptide(L)'
;DDVYDGYFIPKGTIVFGNAWGIMHDPDVFEDPMAFKPERFLRDGKPNPDILDPMIATFGFGRRICPGRLLAVETLYSIISSTLAMYNILPPKDEQGNPVKVEARLSGGAMIAIAGLGIEIIYGFEFKAAGDALIQDVIAVAAAFKAAGVRGRFWVEILLVLKYVPSWMPGAGFHRWAIEHREASRRVLNNPFQEVYEAHAKHEAKKCMATSLIDRLPAGDTAEREEATIIARNVTAQTHLGAVETTHSAAMAFLMAMAVYPEIQKAAQDELDRVVGHGVIPDFTHKPELPCVDAMLKELLRWHQVVPLAIPHLVMEDNIYDGFFIPKGTVVFGNA
;
A
#
# COMPACT_ATOMS: atom_id res chain seq x y z
N ASP A 1 17.47 20.85 17.26
CA ASP A 1 17.22 21.70 16.09
C ASP A 1 18.21 21.31 15.01
N ASP A 2 17.84 21.41 13.75
CA ASP A 2 18.59 20.96 12.56
C ASP A 2 18.65 22.10 11.53
N VAL A 3 19.50 22.04 10.51
CA VAL A 3 19.53 22.98 9.39
C VAL A 3 19.68 22.21 8.08
N TYR A 4 18.64 22.17 7.25
CA TYR A 4 18.68 21.52 5.92
C TYR A 4 18.62 22.59 4.83
N ASP A 5 19.54 22.57 3.86
CA ASP A 5 19.66 23.61 2.82
C ASP A 5 19.62 25.06 3.34
N GLY A 6 20.19 25.30 4.53
CA GLY A 6 20.18 26.61 5.19
C GLY A 6 18.90 26.93 5.99
N TYR A 7 17.92 26.03 6.06
CA TYR A 7 16.68 26.19 6.82
C TYR A 7 16.75 25.55 8.21
N PHE A 8 16.59 26.33 9.27
CA PHE A 8 16.53 25.82 10.65
C PHE A 8 15.24 25.05 10.95
N ILE A 9 15.38 23.81 11.42
CA ILE A 9 14.34 22.84 11.78
C ILE A 9 14.37 22.61 13.31
N PRO A 10 13.45 23.21 14.10
CA PRO A 10 13.43 23.03 15.55
C PRO A 10 13.24 21.58 16.02
N LYS A 11 13.68 21.26 17.23
CA LYS A 11 13.42 19.98 17.91
C LYS A 11 11.91 19.76 18.05
N GLY A 12 11.46 18.57 17.71
CA GLY A 12 10.03 18.23 17.69
C GLY A 12 9.29 18.71 16.44
N THR A 13 9.99 19.31 15.46
CA THR A 13 9.45 19.52 14.12
C THR A 13 9.15 18.19 13.45
N ILE A 14 8.06 18.17 12.68
CA ILE A 14 7.66 17.03 11.84
C ILE A 14 8.03 17.38 10.42
N VAL A 15 8.94 16.61 9.82
CA VAL A 15 9.37 16.78 8.42
C VAL A 15 8.71 15.68 7.61
N PHE A 16 7.97 15.96 6.54
CA PHE A 16 7.30 14.94 5.71
C PHE A 16 8.14 14.56 4.48
N GLY A 17 8.18 13.27 4.17
CA GLY A 17 8.81 12.76 2.96
C GLY A 17 7.83 12.92 1.81
N ASN A 18 8.04 13.94 0.98
CA ASN A 18 7.09 14.28 -0.08
C ASN A 18 7.32 13.39 -1.30
N ALA A 19 6.97 12.10 -1.19
CA ALA A 19 7.04 11.15 -2.30
C ALA A 19 6.30 11.67 -3.55
N TRP A 20 5.17 12.37 -3.36
CA TRP A 20 4.49 13.04 -4.46
C TRP A 20 5.35 14.11 -5.12
N GLY A 21 5.98 14.98 -4.33
CA GLY A 21 6.88 16.02 -4.82
C GLY A 21 8.06 15.45 -5.59
N ILE A 22 8.74 14.44 -5.05
CA ILE A 22 9.88 13.77 -5.71
C ILE A 22 9.43 13.16 -7.06
N MET A 23 8.25 12.56 -7.09
CA MET A 23 7.72 11.88 -8.29
C MET A 23 7.04 12.84 -9.28
N HIS A 24 6.89 14.11 -8.93
CA HIS A 24 6.32 15.17 -9.77
C HIS A 24 7.27 16.36 -9.97
N ASP A 25 8.55 16.19 -9.67
CA ASP A 25 9.57 17.19 -9.90
C ASP A 25 9.74 17.42 -11.42
N PRO A 26 9.45 18.62 -11.96
CA PRO A 26 9.58 18.91 -13.38
C PRO A 26 11.03 18.86 -13.89
N ASP A 27 12.03 18.97 -13.01
CA ASP A 27 13.45 18.86 -13.38
C ASP A 27 13.87 17.39 -13.57
N VAL A 28 13.10 16.44 -13.00
CA VAL A 28 13.34 14.99 -13.12
C VAL A 28 12.38 14.34 -14.13
N PHE A 29 11.11 14.74 -14.12
CA PHE A 29 10.05 14.16 -14.95
C PHE A 29 9.42 15.24 -15.85
N GLU A 30 9.67 15.15 -17.16
CA GLU A 30 9.01 16.01 -18.14
C GLU A 30 7.48 15.82 -18.10
N ASP A 31 6.74 16.92 -17.99
CA ASP A 31 5.26 16.94 -17.87
C ASP A 31 4.77 15.95 -16.79
N PRO A 32 5.10 16.22 -15.51
CA PRO A 32 4.93 15.25 -14.43
C PRO A 32 3.47 14.92 -14.11
N MET A 33 2.54 15.78 -14.52
CA MET A 33 1.10 15.61 -14.28
C MET A 33 0.42 14.70 -15.31
N ALA A 34 1.05 14.50 -16.47
CA ALA A 34 0.54 13.60 -17.49
C ALA A 34 0.95 12.15 -17.19
N PHE A 35 0.05 11.21 -17.51
CA PHE A 35 0.35 9.78 -17.46
C PHE A 35 1.04 9.38 -18.77
N LYS A 36 2.36 9.15 -18.74
CA LYS A 36 3.20 8.86 -19.90
C LYS A 36 4.13 7.66 -19.66
N PRO A 37 3.67 6.41 -19.79
CA PRO A 37 4.51 5.21 -19.63
C PRO A 37 5.74 5.19 -20.52
N GLU A 38 5.65 5.77 -21.72
CA GLU A 38 6.72 5.80 -22.71
C GLU A 38 8.02 6.44 -22.19
N ARG A 39 7.98 7.27 -21.13
CA ARG A 39 9.19 7.81 -20.51
C ARG A 39 10.12 6.70 -20.00
N PHE A 40 9.55 5.60 -19.51
CA PHE A 40 10.31 4.44 -19.03
C PHE A 40 10.79 3.52 -20.16
N LEU A 41 10.61 3.93 -21.42
CA LEU A 41 11.05 3.19 -22.60
C LEU A 41 12.01 4.02 -23.46
N ARG A 42 13.04 3.36 -23.98
CA ARG A 42 13.93 3.87 -25.02
C ARG A 42 14.13 2.76 -26.05
N ASP A 43 13.77 3.02 -27.30
CA ASP A 43 13.82 2.05 -28.40
C ASP A 43 13.10 0.72 -28.08
N GLY A 44 11.96 0.80 -27.38
CA GLY A 44 11.15 -0.36 -26.98
C GLY A 44 11.75 -1.19 -25.83
N LYS A 45 12.79 -0.70 -25.15
CA LYS A 45 13.43 -1.34 -23.99
C LYS A 45 13.35 -0.44 -22.76
N PRO A 46 13.51 -0.99 -21.54
CA PRO A 46 13.56 -0.18 -20.33
C PRO A 46 14.59 0.94 -20.42
N ASN A 47 14.16 2.17 -20.14
CA ASN A 47 15.01 3.36 -20.15
C ASN A 47 15.71 3.50 -18.79
N PRO A 48 17.04 3.29 -18.70
CA PRO A 48 17.77 3.38 -17.43
C PRO A 48 17.99 4.82 -16.94
N ASP A 49 17.73 5.82 -17.79
CA ASP A 49 17.99 7.23 -17.47
C ASP A 49 16.86 7.87 -16.66
N ILE A 50 15.69 7.22 -16.58
CA ILE A 50 14.57 7.72 -15.76
C ILE A 50 14.66 7.11 -14.37
N LEU A 51 14.46 7.98 -13.38
CA LEU A 51 14.41 7.59 -11.98
C LEU A 51 13.31 6.53 -11.74
N ASP A 52 13.71 5.39 -11.19
CA ASP A 52 12.77 4.32 -10.87
C ASP A 52 11.84 4.77 -9.73
N PRO A 53 10.51 4.80 -9.94
CA PRO A 53 9.55 5.27 -8.92
C PRO A 53 9.56 4.43 -7.65
N MET A 54 10.11 3.21 -7.69
CA MET A 54 10.31 2.37 -6.51
C MET A 54 11.11 3.05 -5.40
N ILE A 55 11.95 4.05 -5.74
CA ILE A 55 12.78 4.79 -4.78
C ILE A 55 11.98 5.57 -3.74
N ALA A 56 10.80 6.08 -4.12
CA ALA A 56 9.95 6.93 -3.27
C ALA A 56 8.60 6.28 -2.93
N THR A 57 8.06 5.47 -3.84
CA THR A 57 6.71 4.88 -3.72
C THR A 57 6.56 4.02 -2.46
N PHE A 58 7.62 3.32 -2.07
CA PHE A 58 7.58 2.34 -0.97
C PHE A 58 8.25 2.83 0.31
N GLY A 59 8.59 4.13 0.39
CA GLY A 59 9.30 4.72 1.52
C GLY A 59 10.80 4.41 1.53
N PHE A 60 11.46 4.82 2.61
CA PHE A 60 12.92 5.02 2.60
C PHE A 60 13.65 4.21 3.69
N GLY A 61 14.89 3.83 3.40
CA GLY A 61 15.83 3.24 4.36
C GLY A 61 15.34 1.94 5.01
N ARG A 62 15.65 1.75 6.30
CA ARG A 62 15.31 0.52 7.06
C ARG A 62 13.81 0.26 7.22
N ARG A 63 12.97 1.24 6.89
CA ARG A 63 11.50 1.16 6.98
C ARG A 63 10.84 1.16 5.60
N ILE A 64 11.60 0.91 4.54
CA ILE A 64 11.06 0.61 3.21
C ILE A 64 10.02 -0.50 3.32
N CYS A 65 8.92 -0.36 2.58
CA CYS A 65 7.78 -1.27 2.64
C CYS A 65 8.24 -2.73 2.45
N PRO A 66 7.99 -3.60 3.44
CA PRO A 66 8.32 -5.02 3.32
C PRO A 66 7.43 -5.71 2.27
N GLY A 67 6.20 -5.21 2.05
CA GLY A 67 5.25 -5.75 1.10
C GLY A 67 5.48 -5.32 -0.36
N ARG A 68 6.50 -4.52 -0.67
CA ARG A 68 6.70 -3.94 -2.02
C ARG A 68 6.76 -4.98 -3.14
N LEU A 69 7.38 -6.13 -2.88
CA LEU A 69 7.52 -7.20 -3.88
C LEU A 69 6.16 -7.81 -4.18
N LEU A 70 5.37 -8.12 -3.14
CA LEU A 70 4.01 -8.62 -3.29
C LEU A 70 3.12 -7.58 -4.00
N ALA A 71 3.21 -6.30 -3.63
CA ALA A 71 2.41 -5.23 -4.23
C ALA A 71 2.72 -5.05 -5.72
N VAL A 72 4.00 -5.00 -6.09
CA VAL A 72 4.44 -4.85 -7.49
C VAL A 72 3.96 -6.03 -8.34
N GLU A 73 4.13 -7.26 -7.87
CA GLU A 73 3.68 -8.44 -8.63
C GLU A 73 2.15 -8.53 -8.69
N THR A 74 1.45 -8.17 -7.62
CA THR A 74 -0.02 -8.15 -7.61
C THR A 74 -0.56 -7.11 -8.60
N LEU A 75 -0.01 -5.89 -8.58
CA LEU A 75 -0.40 -4.84 -9.53
C LEU A 75 -0.05 -5.23 -10.96
N TYR A 76 1.12 -5.83 -11.18
CA TYR A 76 1.51 -6.32 -12.49
C TYR A 76 0.48 -7.32 -13.03
N SER A 77 0.11 -8.33 -12.23
CA SER A 77 -0.92 -9.31 -12.61
C SER A 77 -2.28 -8.68 -12.87
N ILE A 78 -2.70 -7.71 -12.05
CA ILE A 78 -3.97 -6.97 -12.26
C ILE A 78 -3.93 -6.22 -13.59
N ILE A 79 -2.86 -5.45 -13.85
CA ILE A 79 -2.72 -4.64 -15.06
C ILE A 79 -2.70 -5.53 -16.30
N SER A 80 -1.80 -6.51 -16.34
CA SER A 80 -1.59 -7.35 -17.51
C SER A 80 -2.81 -8.21 -17.85
N SER A 81 -3.45 -8.81 -16.84
CA SER A 81 -4.66 -9.61 -17.04
C SER A 81 -5.85 -8.75 -17.47
N THR A 82 -5.97 -7.54 -16.91
CA THR A 82 -7.06 -6.64 -17.27
C THR A 82 -6.92 -6.15 -18.70
N LEU A 83 -5.72 -5.74 -19.12
CA LEU A 83 -5.45 -5.30 -20.48
C LEU A 83 -5.66 -6.41 -21.51
N ALA A 84 -5.24 -7.65 -21.18
CA ALA A 84 -5.40 -8.80 -22.07
C ALA A 84 -6.87 -9.18 -22.32
N MET A 85 -7.76 -8.91 -21.36
CA MET A 85 -9.14 -9.40 -21.38
C MET A 85 -10.19 -8.32 -21.62
N TYR A 86 -9.88 -7.04 -21.36
CA TYR A 86 -10.87 -5.98 -21.35
C TYR A 86 -10.40 -4.72 -22.07
N ASN A 87 -11.35 -4.06 -22.74
CA ASN A 87 -11.23 -2.67 -23.17
C ASN A 87 -11.93 -1.77 -22.15
N ILE A 88 -11.15 -0.95 -21.45
CA ILE A 88 -11.65 -0.02 -20.44
C ILE A 88 -12.00 1.28 -21.14
N LEU A 89 -13.27 1.67 -21.08
CA LEU A 89 -13.79 2.87 -21.75
C LEU A 89 -14.40 3.83 -20.72
N PRO A 90 -14.41 5.14 -21.00
CA PRO A 90 -15.09 6.09 -20.15
C PRO A 90 -16.59 5.79 -20.09
N PRO A 91 -17.26 6.09 -18.96
CA PRO A 91 -18.71 5.95 -18.86
C PRO A 91 -19.37 6.86 -19.91
N LYS A 92 -20.53 6.45 -20.39
CA LYS A 92 -21.32 7.22 -21.37
C LYS A 92 -22.59 7.76 -20.73
N ASP A 93 -23.01 8.96 -21.15
CA ASP A 93 -24.31 9.51 -20.78
C ASP A 93 -25.45 8.78 -21.53
N GLU A 94 -26.70 9.16 -21.26
CA GLU A 94 -27.88 8.61 -21.94
C GLU A 94 -27.87 8.82 -23.46
N GLN A 95 -27.05 9.74 -23.96
CA GLN A 95 -26.90 10.09 -25.38
C GLN A 95 -25.68 9.38 -26.01
N GLY A 96 -24.92 8.62 -25.23
CA GLY A 96 -23.76 7.87 -25.70
C GLY A 96 -22.44 8.67 -25.68
N ASN A 97 -22.43 9.90 -25.17
CA ASN A 97 -21.23 10.73 -25.09
C ASN A 97 -20.37 10.33 -23.87
N PRO A 98 -19.03 10.30 -24.00
CA PRO A 98 -18.15 10.10 -22.85
C PRO A 98 -18.40 11.14 -21.75
N VAL A 99 -18.61 10.68 -20.54
CA VAL A 99 -18.74 11.51 -19.34
C VAL A 99 -17.42 11.51 -18.59
N LYS A 100 -17.16 12.59 -17.84
CA LYS A 100 -16.00 12.66 -16.95
C LYS A 100 -15.98 11.44 -16.02
N VAL A 101 -14.86 10.72 -16.03
CA VAL A 101 -14.65 9.58 -15.13
C VAL A 101 -14.58 10.10 -13.70
N GLU A 102 -15.52 9.66 -12.86
CA GLU A 102 -15.50 9.91 -11.43
C GLU A 102 -15.04 8.66 -10.69
N ALA A 103 -14.07 8.83 -9.79
CA ALA A 103 -13.61 7.77 -8.90
C ALA A 103 -14.72 7.42 -7.89
N ARG A 104 -15.51 6.40 -8.17
CA ARG A 104 -16.41 5.78 -7.17
C ARG A 104 -15.80 4.46 -6.72
N LEU A 105 -15.42 4.41 -5.44
CA LEU A 105 -14.94 3.19 -4.80
C LEU A 105 -16.09 2.17 -4.82
N SER A 106 -16.03 1.22 -5.74
CA SER A 106 -16.96 0.09 -5.76
C SER A 106 -16.36 -1.05 -4.95
N GLY A 107 -17.20 -1.75 -4.17
CA GLY A 107 -16.71 -2.80 -3.26
C GLY A 107 -16.09 -4.01 -3.97
N GLY A 108 -16.38 -4.24 -5.25
CA GLY A 108 -15.98 -5.45 -5.98
C GLY A 108 -14.45 -5.61 -6.13
N ALA A 109 -13.75 -4.58 -6.57
CA ALA A 109 -12.29 -4.63 -6.73
C ALA A 109 -11.57 -4.81 -5.39
N MET A 110 -12.05 -4.15 -4.34
CA MET A 110 -11.54 -4.29 -2.98
C MET A 110 -11.67 -5.72 -2.47
N ILE A 111 -12.81 -6.36 -2.72
CA ILE A 111 -13.08 -7.74 -2.32
C ILE A 111 -12.12 -8.72 -3.01
N ALA A 112 -11.88 -8.57 -4.32
CA ALA A 112 -10.96 -9.45 -5.05
C ALA A 112 -9.52 -9.36 -4.52
N ILE A 113 -9.03 -8.14 -4.27
CA ILE A 113 -7.68 -7.89 -3.73
C ILE A 113 -7.58 -8.39 -2.28
N ALA A 114 -8.62 -8.17 -1.46
CA ALA A 114 -8.69 -8.70 -0.11
C ALA A 114 -8.65 -10.23 -0.09
N GLY A 115 -9.39 -10.89 -0.98
CA GLY A 115 -9.41 -12.34 -1.11
C GLY A 115 -8.04 -12.92 -1.48
N LEU A 116 -7.37 -12.34 -2.48
CA LEU A 116 -6.00 -12.73 -2.84
C LEU A 116 -5.04 -12.57 -1.67
N GLY A 117 -5.13 -11.44 -0.94
CA GLY A 117 -4.33 -11.20 0.24
C GLY A 117 -4.57 -12.23 1.35
N ILE A 118 -5.83 -12.59 1.62
CA ILE A 118 -6.20 -13.61 2.60
C ILE A 118 -5.65 -14.98 2.20
N GLU A 119 -5.76 -15.35 0.93
CA GLU A 119 -5.27 -16.65 0.44
C GLU A 119 -3.75 -16.75 0.54
N ILE A 120 -3.00 -15.72 0.14
CA ILE A 120 -1.53 -15.71 0.22
C ILE A 120 -1.05 -15.70 1.68
N ILE A 121 -1.70 -14.90 2.54
CA ILE A 121 -1.22 -14.67 3.91
C ILE A 121 -1.67 -15.78 4.86
N TYR A 122 -2.94 -16.19 4.76
CA TYR A 122 -3.56 -17.12 5.69
C TYR A 122 -3.98 -18.46 5.05
N GLY A 123 -4.06 -18.57 3.72
CA GLY A 123 -4.39 -19.83 3.05
C GLY A 123 -5.89 -20.17 3.09
N PHE A 124 -6.75 -19.22 3.47
CA PHE A 124 -8.19 -19.41 3.44
C PHE A 124 -8.77 -19.10 2.07
N GLU A 125 -9.76 -19.89 1.65
CA GLU A 125 -10.60 -19.52 0.52
C GLU A 125 -11.53 -18.38 0.93
N PHE A 126 -11.45 -17.30 0.17
CA PHE A 126 -12.27 -16.13 0.40
C PHE A 126 -13.75 -16.45 0.14
N LYS A 127 -14.59 -16.29 1.18
CA LYS A 127 -16.05 -16.37 1.07
C LYS A 127 -16.59 -14.94 0.91
N ALA A 128 -17.43 -14.73 -0.10
CA ALA A 128 -17.84 -13.43 -0.65
C ALA A 128 -18.38 -12.38 0.35
N ALA A 129 -18.76 -11.20 -0.19
CA ALA A 129 -19.27 -10.02 0.52
C ALA A 129 -20.18 -10.36 1.74
N GLY A 130 -19.63 -10.19 2.95
CA GLY A 130 -20.26 -10.58 4.22
C GLY A 130 -19.27 -11.05 5.28
N ASP A 131 -18.01 -11.32 4.88
CA ASP A 131 -16.94 -11.71 5.79
C ASP A 131 -16.66 -10.61 6.84
N ALA A 132 -16.81 -10.97 8.12
CA ALA A 132 -16.56 -10.09 9.26
C ALA A 132 -15.10 -9.58 9.29
N LEU A 133 -14.15 -10.36 8.78
CA LEU A 133 -12.75 -9.98 8.71
C LEU A 133 -12.53 -8.79 7.78
N ILE A 134 -13.17 -8.77 6.61
CA ILE A 134 -13.06 -7.65 5.67
C ILE A 134 -13.63 -6.37 6.28
N GLN A 135 -14.77 -6.47 6.95
CA GLN A 135 -15.37 -5.31 7.61
C GLN A 135 -14.46 -4.76 8.71
N ASP A 136 -13.84 -5.64 9.50
CA ASP A 136 -12.85 -5.24 10.50
C ASP A 136 -11.61 -4.60 9.85
N VAL A 137 -11.11 -5.13 8.71
CA VAL A 137 -9.97 -4.57 7.97
C VAL A 137 -10.30 -3.17 7.42
N ILE A 138 -11.47 -2.99 6.82
CA ILE A 138 -11.96 -1.69 6.33
C ILE A 138 -12.08 -0.70 7.50
N ALA A 139 -12.62 -1.15 8.64
CA ALA A 139 -12.75 -0.32 9.83
C ALA A 139 -11.38 0.09 10.39
N VAL A 140 -10.42 -0.83 10.47
CA VAL A 140 -9.05 -0.55 10.94
C VAL A 140 -8.32 0.41 9.99
N ALA A 141 -8.46 0.22 8.68
CA ALA A 141 -7.95 1.12 7.66
C ALA A 141 -8.54 2.54 7.77
N ALA A 142 -9.86 2.65 7.94
CA ALA A 142 -10.52 3.93 8.21
C ALA A 142 -10.02 4.57 9.52
N ALA A 143 -9.78 3.76 10.55
CA ALA A 143 -9.21 4.21 11.82
C ALA A 143 -7.82 4.80 11.64
N PHE A 144 -6.96 4.10 10.89
CA PHE A 144 -5.60 4.50 10.62
C PHE A 144 -5.57 5.84 9.87
N LYS A 145 -6.38 5.99 8.81
CA LYS A 145 -6.52 7.26 8.09
C LYS A 145 -6.97 8.39 8.99
N ALA A 146 -7.99 8.15 9.81
CA ALA A 146 -8.49 9.14 10.76
C ALA A 146 -7.42 9.55 11.80
N ALA A 147 -6.69 8.58 12.37
CA ALA A 147 -5.61 8.84 13.32
C ALA A 147 -4.40 9.55 12.70
N GLY A 148 -4.16 9.39 11.40
CA GLY A 148 -3.10 10.10 10.69
C GLY A 148 -3.38 11.60 10.45
N VAL A 149 -4.64 12.05 10.57
CA VAL A 149 -5.01 13.46 10.40
C VAL A 149 -4.70 14.23 11.67
N ARG A 150 -3.56 14.95 11.66
CA ARG A 150 -3.14 15.79 12.78
C ARG A 150 -4.22 16.79 13.18
N GLY A 151 -4.53 16.87 14.47
CA GLY A 151 -5.50 17.82 15.01
C GLY A 151 -6.94 17.34 14.88
N ARG A 152 -7.17 16.13 14.35
CA ARG A 152 -8.48 15.49 14.40
C ARG A 152 -8.93 15.27 15.84
N PHE A 153 -7.99 14.94 16.73
CA PHE A 153 -8.28 14.72 18.14
C PHE A 153 -7.52 15.71 19.02
N TRP A 154 -8.24 16.46 19.84
CA TRP A 154 -7.64 17.41 20.78
C TRP A 154 -6.62 16.78 21.73
N VAL A 155 -6.72 15.48 22.01
CA VAL A 155 -5.76 14.74 22.84
C VAL A 155 -4.35 14.72 22.25
N GLU A 156 -4.20 14.91 20.93
CA GLU A 156 -2.89 15.00 20.26
C GLU A 156 -2.19 16.33 20.56
N ILE A 157 -2.96 17.38 20.84
CA ILE A 157 -2.46 18.73 21.13
C ILE A 157 -2.34 18.92 22.65
N LEU A 158 -3.37 18.51 23.39
CA LEU A 158 -3.46 18.61 24.84
C LEU A 158 -3.42 17.21 25.46
N LEU A 159 -2.21 16.71 25.72
CA LEU A 159 -1.99 15.36 26.26
C LEU A 159 -2.71 15.08 27.58
N VAL A 160 -3.05 16.13 28.35
CA VAL A 160 -3.84 15.99 29.60
C VAL A 160 -5.22 15.39 29.35
N LEU A 161 -5.77 15.57 28.14
CA LEU A 161 -7.09 15.05 27.78
C LEU A 161 -7.14 13.51 27.79
N LYS A 162 -6.01 12.80 27.73
CA LYS A 162 -5.97 11.33 27.81
C LYS A 162 -6.51 10.76 29.13
N TYR A 163 -6.61 11.60 30.16
CA TYR A 163 -7.14 11.23 31.48
C TYR A 163 -8.62 11.58 31.65
N VAL A 164 -9.24 12.22 30.65
CA VAL A 164 -10.65 12.59 30.70
C VAL A 164 -11.50 11.31 30.63
N PRO A 165 -12.45 11.11 31.55
CA PRO A 165 -13.33 9.94 31.51
C PRO A 165 -14.12 9.85 30.20
N SER A 166 -14.30 8.64 29.68
CA SER A 166 -14.97 8.39 28.38
C SER A 166 -16.44 8.83 28.30
N TRP A 167 -17.09 9.07 29.45
CA TRP A 167 -18.45 9.58 29.53
C TRP A 167 -18.55 11.11 29.41
N MET A 168 -17.44 11.85 29.57
CA MET A 168 -17.44 13.31 29.59
C MET A 168 -17.75 13.90 28.21
N PRO A 169 -18.55 14.98 28.11
CA PRO A 169 -18.76 15.69 26.86
C PRO A 169 -17.43 16.11 26.23
N GLY A 170 -17.23 15.83 24.93
CA GLY A 170 -15.96 16.05 24.23
C GLY A 170 -14.96 14.90 24.28
N ALA A 171 -15.16 13.88 25.14
CA ALA A 171 -14.32 12.68 25.22
C ALA A 171 -14.68 11.59 24.19
N GLY A 172 -15.33 11.95 23.09
CA GLY A 172 -15.76 11.01 22.04
C GLY A 172 -14.61 10.19 21.44
N PHE A 173 -13.39 10.75 21.46
CA PHE A 173 -12.17 10.07 21.03
C PHE A 173 -11.83 8.82 21.88
N HIS A 174 -12.21 8.77 23.17
CA HIS A 174 -12.03 7.56 23.98
C HIS A 174 -12.92 6.42 23.49
N ARG A 175 -14.21 6.68 23.24
CA ARG A 175 -15.14 5.67 22.72
C ARG A 175 -14.70 5.19 21.33
N TRP A 176 -14.34 6.14 20.47
CA TRP A 176 -13.77 5.85 19.17
C TRP A 176 -12.51 4.96 19.29
N ALA A 177 -11.57 5.28 20.19
CA ALA A 177 -10.37 4.48 20.38
C ALA A 177 -10.66 3.07 20.91
N ILE A 178 -11.66 2.91 21.80
CA ILE A 178 -12.08 1.60 22.32
C ILE A 178 -12.64 0.73 21.19
N GLU A 179 -13.57 1.26 20.41
CA GLU A 179 -14.21 0.54 19.30
C GLU A 179 -13.18 0.05 18.27
N HIS A 180 -12.29 0.94 17.82
CA HIS A 180 -11.27 0.58 16.83
C HIS A 180 -10.17 -0.33 17.41
N ARG A 181 -9.94 -0.30 18.73
CA ARG A 181 -9.04 -1.25 19.40
C ARG A 181 -9.57 -2.68 19.35
N GLU A 182 -10.87 -2.88 19.50
CA GLU A 182 -11.48 -4.20 19.41
C GLU A 182 -11.40 -4.76 17.98
N ALA A 183 -11.75 -3.95 16.98
CA ALA A 183 -11.57 -4.32 15.57
C ALA A 183 -10.11 -4.66 15.26
N SER A 184 -9.16 -3.83 15.69
CA SER A 184 -7.72 -4.08 15.51
C SER A 184 -7.27 -5.40 16.14
N ARG A 185 -7.80 -5.75 17.32
CA ARG A 185 -7.50 -7.03 17.97
C ARG A 185 -8.07 -8.21 17.20
N ARG A 186 -9.26 -8.10 16.61
CA ARG A 186 -9.84 -9.16 15.79
C ARG A 186 -9.03 -9.40 14.52
N VAL A 187 -8.68 -8.33 13.79
CA VAL A 187 -7.82 -8.43 12.59
C VAL A 187 -6.46 -9.04 12.94
N LEU A 188 -5.89 -8.66 14.09
CA LEU A 188 -4.58 -9.16 14.53
C LEU A 188 -4.61 -10.64 14.90
N ASN A 189 -5.61 -11.07 15.66
CA ASN A 189 -5.59 -12.39 16.30
C ASN A 189 -6.35 -13.46 15.53
N ASN A 190 -7.56 -13.17 15.07
CA ASN A 190 -8.49 -14.21 14.62
C ASN A 190 -7.94 -15.01 13.43
N PRO A 191 -7.47 -14.38 12.33
CA PRO A 191 -7.02 -15.14 11.17
C PRO A 191 -5.76 -15.96 11.46
N PHE A 192 -4.80 -15.39 12.20
CA PHE A 192 -3.60 -16.10 12.56
C PHE A 192 -3.89 -17.29 13.49
N GLN A 193 -4.78 -17.10 14.46
CA GLN A 193 -5.17 -18.17 15.40
C GLN A 193 -5.82 -19.34 14.65
N GLU A 194 -6.71 -19.05 13.69
CA GLU A 194 -7.35 -20.08 12.88
C GLU A 194 -6.33 -20.87 12.05
N VAL A 195 -5.36 -20.19 11.42
CA VAL A 195 -4.26 -20.88 10.71
C VAL A 195 -3.40 -21.68 11.69
N TYR A 196 -3.09 -21.14 12.86
CA TYR A 196 -2.27 -21.80 13.87
C TYR A 196 -2.90 -23.12 14.33
N GLU A 197 -4.22 -23.11 14.59
CA GLU A 197 -4.98 -24.29 14.98
C GLU A 197 -5.13 -25.30 13.83
N ALA A 198 -5.42 -24.84 12.62
CA ALA A 198 -5.50 -25.71 11.43
C ALA A 198 -4.13 -26.34 11.10
N HIS A 199 -3.04 -25.59 11.31
CA HIS A 199 -1.68 -26.08 11.10
C HIS A 199 -1.32 -27.18 12.09
N ALA A 200 -1.69 -27.03 13.37
CA ALA A 200 -1.50 -28.06 14.39
C ALA A 200 -2.25 -29.37 14.08
N LYS A 201 -3.34 -29.30 13.32
CA LYS A 201 -4.12 -30.46 12.85
C LYS A 201 -3.66 -31.01 11.50
N HIS A 202 -2.65 -30.41 10.85
CA HIS A 202 -2.23 -30.71 9.48
C HIS A 202 -3.33 -30.47 8.42
N GLU A 203 -4.24 -29.54 8.69
CA GLU A 203 -5.36 -29.17 7.80
C GLU A 203 -5.12 -27.84 7.06
N ALA A 204 -4.12 -27.05 7.48
CA ALA A 204 -3.84 -25.75 6.89
C ALA A 204 -3.20 -25.86 5.49
N LYS A 205 -3.67 -25.03 4.55
CA LYS A 205 -3.00 -24.84 3.25
C LYS A 205 -1.66 -24.12 3.45
N LYS A 206 -0.71 -24.35 2.54
CA LYS A 206 0.58 -23.65 2.54
C LYS A 206 0.38 -22.16 2.25
N CYS A 207 0.80 -21.31 3.18
CA CYS A 207 0.69 -19.85 3.07
C CYS A 207 1.83 -19.15 3.83
N MET A 208 1.81 -17.82 3.89
CA MET A 208 2.78 -17.05 4.68
C MET A 208 2.73 -17.41 6.17
N ALA A 209 1.53 -17.52 6.75
CA ALA A 209 1.35 -17.83 8.16
C ALA A 209 1.93 -19.21 8.50
N THR A 210 1.61 -20.27 7.73
CA THR A 210 2.18 -21.61 7.99
C THR A 210 3.69 -21.61 7.84
N SER A 211 4.23 -20.90 6.84
CA SER A 211 5.68 -20.76 6.65
C SER A 211 6.39 -20.08 7.83
N LEU A 212 5.70 -19.19 8.55
CA LEU A 212 6.22 -18.57 9.78
C LEU A 212 6.06 -19.49 10.99
N ILE A 213 4.96 -20.24 11.07
CA ILE A 213 4.71 -21.22 12.13
C ILE A 213 5.76 -22.34 12.08
N ASP A 214 6.11 -22.82 10.89
CA ASP A 214 7.15 -23.84 10.67
C ASP A 214 8.54 -23.43 11.16
N ARG A 215 8.79 -22.12 11.28
CA ARG A 215 10.08 -21.55 11.74
C ARG A 215 10.11 -21.25 13.24
N LEU A 216 9.02 -21.54 13.96
CA LEU A 216 8.97 -21.27 15.39
C LEU A 216 9.95 -22.17 16.16
N PRO A 217 10.60 -21.65 17.22
CA PRO A 217 11.42 -22.46 18.11
C PRO A 217 10.65 -23.67 18.68
N ALA A 218 11.38 -24.77 18.90
CA ALA A 218 10.83 -25.97 19.53
C ALA A 218 10.64 -25.76 21.05
N GLY A 219 9.68 -26.48 21.63
CA GLY A 219 9.36 -26.42 23.06
C GLY A 219 8.47 -25.24 23.45
N ASP A 220 7.97 -25.26 24.69
CA ASP A 220 7.18 -24.17 25.26
C ASP A 220 8.11 -23.20 25.99
N THR A 221 8.63 -22.22 25.26
CA THR A 221 9.63 -21.26 25.74
C THR A 221 9.17 -19.83 25.52
N ALA A 222 9.69 -18.89 26.32
CA ALA A 222 9.44 -17.46 26.12
C ALA A 222 9.87 -16.98 24.72
N GLU A 223 10.92 -17.57 24.16
CA GLU A 223 11.39 -17.29 22.79
C GLU A 223 10.36 -17.70 21.73
N ARG A 224 9.70 -18.86 21.91
CA ARG A 224 8.61 -19.28 21.02
C ARG A 224 7.40 -18.36 21.13
N GLU A 225 7.04 -17.94 22.34
CA GLU A 225 5.93 -17.01 22.55
C GLU A 225 6.19 -15.68 21.82
N GLU A 226 7.39 -15.12 21.98
CA GLU A 226 7.81 -13.90 21.28
C GLU A 226 7.81 -14.08 19.75
N ALA A 227 8.39 -15.18 19.25
CA ALA A 227 8.39 -15.49 17.82
C ALA A 227 6.97 -15.66 17.25
N THR A 228 6.05 -16.21 18.03
CA THR A 228 4.63 -16.37 17.66
C THR A 228 3.94 -15.00 17.57
N ILE A 229 4.20 -14.11 18.53
CA ILE A 229 3.72 -12.72 18.50
C ILE A 229 4.24 -12.01 17.26
N ILE A 230 5.53 -12.16 16.93
CA ILE A 230 6.14 -11.58 15.74
C ILE A 230 5.46 -12.11 14.48
N ALA A 231 5.29 -13.44 14.36
CA ALA A 231 4.64 -14.07 13.21
C ALA A 231 3.23 -13.53 12.98
N ARG A 232 2.42 -13.46 14.05
CA ARG A 232 1.07 -12.87 14.02
C ARG A 232 1.07 -11.41 13.60
N ASN A 233 1.98 -10.61 14.16
CA ASN A 233 2.03 -9.18 13.86
C ASN A 233 2.46 -8.95 12.40
N VAL A 234 3.40 -9.76 11.89
CA VAL A 234 3.87 -9.69 10.50
C VAL A 234 2.76 -10.03 9.52
N THR A 235 1.99 -11.10 9.74
CA THR A 235 0.87 -11.47 8.84
C THR A 235 -0.23 -10.41 8.85
N ALA A 236 -0.61 -9.90 10.02
CA ALA A 236 -1.61 -8.83 10.14
C ALA A 236 -1.17 -7.52 9.47
N GLN A 237 0.07 -7.09 9.67
CA GLN A 237 0.60 -5.88 9.01
C GLN A 237 0.67 -6.05 7.48
N THR A 238 1.06 -7.24 7.02
CA THR A 238 1.09 -7.55 5.58
C THR A 238 -0.32 -7.44 4.99
N HIS A 239 -1.33 -7.97 5.68
CA HIS A 239 -2.71 -7.92 5.22
C HIS A 239 -3.27 -6.49 5.19
N LEU A 240 -3.14 -5.76 6.29
CA LEU A 240 -3.62 -4.37 6.40
C LEU A 240 -2.97 -3.45 5.37
N GLY A 241 -1.65 -3.58 5.18
CA GLY A 241 -0.91 -2.75 4.23
C GLY A 241 -1.22 -3.08 2.77
N ALA A 242 -1.44 -4.36 2.43
CA ALA A 242 -1.57 -4.81 1.05
C ALA A 242 -2.93 -4.51 0.43
N VAL A 243 -4.03 -4.59 1.19
CA VAL A 243 -5.38 -4.56 0.60
C VAL A 243 -5.78 -3.16 0.12
N GLU A 244 -5.78 -2.17 1.02
CA GLU A 244 -6.32 -0.84 0.70
C GLU A 244 -5.42 -0.09 -0.30
N THR A 245 -4.10 -0.23 -0.17
CA THR A 245 -3.15 0.48 -1.02
C THR A 245 -3.16 -0.04 -2.46
N THR A 246 -3.11 -1.37 -2.63
CA THR A 246 -3.20 -2.02 -3.94
C THR A 246 -4.55 -1.75 -4.60
N HIS A 247 -5.65 -1.73 -3.84
CA HIS A 247 -6.96 -1.35 -4.35
C HIS A 247 -6.98 0.08 -4.90
N SER A 248 -6.38 1.03 -4.18
CA SER A 248 -6.31 2.43 -4.64
C SER A 248 -5.51 2.56 -5.94
N ALA A 249 -4.36 1.88 -6.03
CA ALA A 249 -3.55 1.84 -7.25
C ALA A 249 -4.28 1.16 -8.42
N ALA A 250 -4.97 0.04 -8.19
CA ALA A 250 -5.77 -0.64 -9.22
C ALA A 250 -6.91 0.24 -9.74
N MET A 251 -7.59 0.98 -8.85
CA MET A 251 -8.61 1.96 -9.26
C MET A 251 -8.01 3.10 -10.07
N ALA A 252 -6.85 3.63 -9.67
CA ALA A 252 -6.13 4.65 -10.44
C ALA A 252 -5.76 4.14 -11.84
N PHE A 253 -5.33 2.89 -11.96
CA PHE A 253 -5.07 2.23 -13.23
C PHE A 253 -6.33 2.16 -14.11
N LEU A 254 -7.46 1.68 -13.58
CA LEU A 254 -8.71 1.60 -14.36
C LEU A 254 -9.14 2.98 -14.86
N MET A 255 -9.01 4.02 -14.03
CA MET A 255 -9.30 5.39 -14.44
C MET A 255 -8.34 5.89 -15.51
N ALA A 256 -7.04 5.63 -15.37
CA ALA A 256 -6.05 6.01 -16.38
C ALA A 256 -6.35 5.35 -17.72
N MET A 257 -6.68 4.04 -17.74
CA MET A 257 -7.01 3.35 -18.98
C MET A 257 -8.28 3.90 -19.64
N ALA A 258 -9.27 4.34 -18.86
CA ALA A 258 -10.47 5.00 -19.39
C ALA A 258 -10.20 6.38 -19.99
N VAL A 259 -9.17 7.08 -19.52
CA VAL A 259 -8.83 8.46 -19.95
C VAL A 259 -7.77 8.48 -21.05
N TYR A 260 -6.88 7.49 -21.10
CA TYR A 260 -5.76 7.38 -22.03
C TYR A 260 -5.87 6.11 -22.91
N PRO A 261 -6.83 6.05 -23.83
CA PRO A 261 -7.09 4.86 -24.65
C PRO A 261 -5.93 4.48 -25.57
N GLU A 262 -5.14 5.44 -26.04
CA GLU A 262 -3.94 5.22 -26.85
C GLU A 262 -2.85 4.46 -26.09
N ILE A 263 -2.65 4.81 -24.81
CA ILE A 263 -1.70 4.13 -23.92
C ILE A 263 -2.17 2.71 -23.62
N GLN A 264 -3.47 2.53 -23.37
CA GLN A 264 -4.09 1.22 -23.21
C GLN A 264 -3.85 0.34 -24.45
N LYS A 265 -4.09 0.90 -25.64
CA LYS A 265 -3.96 0.18 -26.90
C LYS A 265 -2.53 -0.26 -27.18
N ALA A 266 -1.53 0.59 -26.92
CA ALA A 266 -0.13 0.25 -27.10
C ALA A 266 0.31 -0.96 -26.25
N ALA A 267 -0.14 -1.04 -24.99
CA ALA A 267 0.16 -2.18 -24.13
C ALA A 267 -0.62 -3.45 -24.52
N GLN A 268 -1.86 -3.30 -25.00
CA GLN A 268 -2.63 -4.41 -25.56
C GLN A 268 -1.99 -5.00 -26.82
N ASP A 269 -1.48 -4.16 -27.72
CA ASP A 269 -0.79 -4.62 -28.93
C ASP A 269 0.50 -5.39 -28.59
N GLU A 270 1.21 -5.00 -27.53
CA GLU A 270 2.34 -5.78 -27.00
C GLU A 270 1.90 -7.14 -26.44
N LEU A 271 0.85 -7.17 -25.61
CA LEU A 271 0.29 -8.40 -25.04
C LEU A 271 -0.20 -9.36 -26.14
N ASP A 272 -0.94 -8.86 -27.11
CA ASP A 272 -1.46 -9.63 -28.25
C ASP A 272 -0.31 -10.25 -29.06
N ARG A 273 0.82 -9.53 -29.21
CA ARG A 273 2.01 -10.00 -29.93
C ARG A 273 2.80 -11.08 -29.17
N VAL A 274 2.94 -10.94 -27.86
CA VAL A 274 3.82 -11.78 -27.03
C VAL A 274 3.09 -13.00 -26.50
N VAL A 275 1.87 -12.81 -26.01
CA VAL A 275 1.09 -13.81 -25.26
C VAL A 275 -0.01 -14.40 -26.13
N GLY A 276 -0.56 -13.58 -27.05
CA GLY A 276 -1.69 -13.92 -27.89
C GLY A 276 -3.00 -13.29 -27.40
N HIS A 277 -3.88 -13.00 -28.36
CA HIS A 277 -5.13 -12.29 -28.07
C HIS A 277 -6.06 -13.08 -27.15
N GLY A 278 -6.54 -12.42 -26.08
CA GLY A 278 -7.45 -13.01 -25.10
C GLY A 278 -6.81 -14.09 -24.21
N VAL A 279 -5.48 -14.16 -24.17
CA VAL A 279 -4.72 -15.06 -23.30
C VAL A 279 -4.24 -14.28 -22.08
N ILE A 280 -4.52 -14.82 -20.89
CA ILE A 280 -4.05 -14.23 -19.64
C ILE A 280 -2.55 -14.48 -19.50
N PRO A 281 -1.71 -13.43 -19.36
CA PRO A 281 -0.27 -13.59 -19.17
C PRO A 281 0.06 -14.18 -17.80
N ASP A 282 1.13 -14.96 -17.76
CA ASP A 282 1.80 -15.38 -16.53
C ASP A 282 3.15 -14.67 -16.35
N PHE A 283 3.83 -14.93 -15.22
CA PHE A 283 5.11 -14.32 -14.91
C PHE A 283 6.25 -14.70 -15.85
N THR A 284 6.13 -15.76 -16.65
CA THR A 284 7.16 -16.15 -17.62
C THR A 284 7.25 -15.18 -18.79
N HIS A 285 6.14 -14.49 -19.11
CA HIS A 285 6.08 -13.49 -20.18
C HIS A 285 6.62 -12.12 -19.76
N LYS A 286 6.76 -11.85 -18.45
CA LYS A 286 7.14 -10.53 -17.92
C LYS A 286 8.41 -9.92 -18.54
N PRO A 287 9.49 -10.67 -18.80
CA PRO A 287 10.68 -10.12 -19.45
C PRO A 287 10.45 -9.59 -20.87
N GLU A 288 9.37 -10.04 -21.53
CA GLU A 288 9.03 -9.70 -22.92
C GLU A 288 7.91 -8.64 -23.01
N LEU A 289 7.46 -8.09 -21.88
CA LEU A 289 6.37 -7.12 -21.77
C LEU A 289 6.84 -5.75 -21.20
N PRO A 290 7.82 -5.07 -21.83
CA PRO A 290 8.33 -3.80 -21.33
C PRO A 290 7.30 -2.66 -21.30
N CYS A 291 6.30 -2.62 -22.19
CA CYS A 291 5.25 -1.61 -22.13
C CYS A 291 4.37 -1.78 -20.89
N VAL A 292 4.06 -3.02 -20.50
CA VAL A 292 3.32 -3.30 -19.26
C VAL A 292 4.12 -2.91 -18.02
N ASP A 293 5.43 -3.19 -17.99
CA ASP A 293 6.32 -2.76 -16.90
C ASP A 293 6.42 -1.23 -16.80
N ALA A 294 6.57 -0.57 -17.95
CA ALA A 294 6.59 0.88 -18.05
C ALA A 294 5.28 1.52 -17.55
N MET A 295 4.13 0.89 -17.85
CA MET A 295 2.83 1.35 -17.36
C MET A 295 2.69 1.20 -15.85
N LEU A 296 3.18 0.09 -15.28
CA LEU A 296 3.21 -0.10 -13.82
C LEU A 296 4.08 0.97 -13.16
N LYS A 297 5.28 1.23 -13.70
CA LYS A 297 6.15 2.30 -13.19
C LYS A 297 5.48 3.66 -13.25
N GLU A 298 4.87 4.02 -14.38
CA GLU A 298 4.17 5.29 -14.50
C GLU A 298 2.96 5.38 -13.58
N LEU A 299 2.22 4.30 -13.37
CA LEU A 299 1.13 4.26 -12.40
C LEU A 299 1.63 4.55 -10.99
N LEU A 300 2.72 3.89 -10.60
CA LEU A 300 3.31 4.08 -9.28
C LEU A 300 3.85 5.50 -9.13
N ARG A 301 4.46 6.11 -10.17
CA ARG A 301 4.94 7.50 -10.17
C ARG A 301 3.79 8.51 -10.10
N TRP A 302 2.84 8.42 -11.03
CA TRP A 302 1.75 9.36 -11.25
C TRP A 302 0.73 9.36 -10.11
N HIS A 303 0.44 8.17 -9.55
CA HIS A 303 -0.49 8.02 -8.43
C HIS A 303 0.18 7.50 -7.17
N GLN A 304 0.80 8.41 -6.41
CA GLN A 304 1.33 8.10 -5.09
C GLN A 304 0.18 7.83 -4.10
N VAL A 305 -0.05 6.55 -3.77
CA VAL A 305 -1.07 6.13 -2.78
C VAL A 305 -0.78 6.69 -1.38
N VAL A 306 0.50 6.84 -1.03
CA VAL A 306 0.95 7.42 0.25
C VAL A 306 1.88 8.62 -0.04
N PRO A 307 1.33 9.77 -0.46
CA PRO A 307 2.11 10.87 -1.05
C PRO A 307 3.07 11.56 -0.06
N LEU A 308 2.82 11.45 1.24
CA LEU A 308 3.63 12.05 2.31
C LEU A 308 4.43 11.02 3.11
N ALA A 309 4.55 9.78 2.61
CA ALA A 309 5.16 8.65 3.30
C ALA A 309 4.62 8.44 4.75
N ILE A 310 5.28 7.60 5.55
CA ILE A 310 4.93 7.32 6.95
C ILE A 310 5.96 7.98 7.89
N PRO A 311 5.52 8.60 9.00
CA PRO A 311 6.44 9.23 9.95
C PRO A 311 7.45 8.27 10.57
N HIS A 312 8.72 8.68 10.64
CA HIS A 312 9.71 8.03 11.51
C HIS A 312 9.92 8.86 12.77
N LEU A 313 10.39 8.22 13.84
CA LEU A 313 10.78 8.88 15.09
C LEU A 313 12.25 8.57 15.34
N VAL A 314 13.04 9.60 15.63
CA VAL A 314 14.45 9.52 15.99
C VAL A 314 14.55 8.92 17.38
N MET A 315 15.09 7.70 17.47
CA MET A 315 15.09 6.91 18.70
C MET A 315 16.25 7.25 19.64
N GLU A 316 17.29 7.88 19.11
CA GLU A 316 18.51 8.31 19.79
C GLU A 316 19.04 9.58 19.14
N ASP A 317 19.81 10.37 19.89
CA ASP A 317 20.48 11.53 19.32
C ASP A 317 21.40 11.09 18.16
N ASN A 318 21.33 11.76 17.03
CA ASN A 318 22.04 11.38 15.81
C ASN A 318 22.73 12.60 15.17
N ILE A 319 23.66 12.38 14.25
CA ILE A 319 24.26 13.42 13.42
C ILE A 319 24.06 13.07 11.94
N TYR A 320 23.46 13.96 11.16
CA TYR A 320 23.26 13.82 9.72
C TYR A 320 23.80 15.06 9.01
N ASP A 321 24.66 14.88 8.00
CA ASP A 321 25.35 15.96 7.27
C ASP A 321 26.03 17.03 8.17
N GLY A 322 26.54 16.60 9.32
CA GLY A 322 27.19 17.48 10.30
C GLY A 322 26.24 18.13 11.31
N PHE A 323 24.94 17.86 11.22
CA PHE A 323 23.90 18.44 12.08
C PHE A 323 23.34 17.46 13.12
N PHE A 324 23.11 17.94 14.33
CA PHE A 324 22.63 17.13 15.46
C PHE A 324 21.10 17.01 15.48
N ILE A 325 20.61 15.77 15.38
CA ILE A 325 19.19 15.42 15.43
C ILE A 325 18.87 14.83 16.81
N PRO A 326 18.10 15.52 17.67
CA PRO A 326 17.79 15.02 18.99
C PRO A 326 16.76 13.88 18.95
N LYS A 327 16.90 12.95 19.89
CA LYS A 327 15.93 11.90 20.22
C LYS A 327 14.53 12.49 20.41
N GLY A 328 13.54 11.78 19.87
CA GLY A 328 12.12 12.14 19.90
C GLY A 328 11.69 13.05 18.75
N THR A 329 12.59 13.43 17.84
CA THR A 329 12.24 14.16 16.61
C THR A 329 11.52 13.24 15.64
N VAL A 330 10.40 13.66 15.06
CA VAL A 330 9.71 12.89 14.03
C VAL A 330 10.28 13.28 12.67
N VAL A 331 10.98 12.36 12.01
CA VAL A 331 11.65 12.56 10.73
C VAL A 331 10.95 11.74 9.65
N PHE A 332 10.82 12.27 8.46
CA PHE A 332 10.52 11.47 7.28
C PHE A 332 11.55 11.84 6.22
N GLY A 333 12.04 10.85 5.48
CA GLY A 333 13.06 11.09 4.45
C GLY A 333 12.49 11.93 3.31
N ASN A 334 13.10 13.09 3.04
CA ASN A 334 13.03 13.74 1.75
C ASN A 334 14.19 13.16 0.92
N ALA A 335 13.90 12.60 -0.26
CA ALA A 335 14.96 12.15 -1.17
C ALA A 335 15.51 13.35 -1.93
#